data_AF-A0AAD6D9I7-F1
#
_entry.id   AF-A0AAD6D9I7-F1
#
_cell.length_a   1.000
_cell.length_b   1.000
_cell.length_c   1.000
_cell.angle_alpha   90.00
_cell.angle_beta   90.00
_cell.angle_gamma   90.00
#
_symmetry.space_group_name_H-M   'P 1'
#
loop_
_entity.id
_entity.type
_entity.pdbx_description
1 polymer ?
#
loop_
_entity_poly.entity_id
_entity_poly.type
_entity_poly.pdbx_seq_one_letter_code
_entity_poly.pdbx_strand_id
1 'polypeptide(L)'
;MPPKKAQVQEKVLLGRPGNNLKSGIVGLANVGKSTLFQSITKSSLGNPANFPYATIDPEEARVIVPDERFDWLVDHYKPKSQVPANLTVYDIAGLTRGASTGAGLGNNFLSHIRAVDAIFQVVRCFDDAEIIHVEGDVDPVRDLTIISEELRVKDIEFVEKAFEALSKQTRRGGQSLEMKKMKEEEATTARVLEWLKSGKDIRNGDWSPKEVEVINPLFLLTAKPVVYLVNLSERDYIRQKNKYLPGLFEWCKTNSPGCPILPISACFEERLTLMGDDAAAAEECKKLGTKSGLPKAITTMRTALNLASFFTTGADEVRQWTIRKGTKAPAAAGVIHTDFEKTFIQAIAYNYSTLRELGDEAAVKAAGKVMTKGKDYVVEDGDILLIKAGAAKG
;
A
#
# COMPACT_ATOMS: atom_id res chain seq x y z
N MET A 1 38.04 -11.79 23.58
CA MET A 1 36.70 -11.18 23.62
C MET A 1 35.81 -11.92 22.64
N PRO A 2 34.67 -12.49 23.07
CA PRO A 2 33.69 -13.01 22.11
C PRO A 2 33.22 -11.85 21.21
N PRO A 3 33.02 -12.08 19.90
CA PRO A 3 32.54 -11.05 19.00
C PRO A 3 31.17 -10.57 19.52
N LYS A 4 31.03 -9.25 19.70
CA LYS A 4 29.73 -8.63 19.99
C LYS A 4 28.76 -9.14 18.94
N LYS A 5 27.72 -9.88 19.36
CA LYS A 5 26.57 -10.19 18.50
C LYS A 5 26.19 -8.89 17.82
N ALA A 6 26.26 -8.85 16.49
CA ALA A 6 25.75 -7.73 15.72
C ALA A 6 24.31 -7.53 16.18
N GLN A 7 24.04 -6.40 16.86
CA GLN A 7 22.68 -6.02 17.19
C GLN A 7 21.99 -5.87 15.84
N VAL A 8 21.10 -6.81 15.52
CA VAL A 8 20.19 -6.67 14.39
C VAL A 8 19.35 -5.45 14.74
N GLN A 9 19.69 -4.29 14.17
CA GLN A 9 18.89 -3.09 14.33
C GLN A 9 17.49 -3.42 13.79
N GLU A 10 16.48 -3.32 14.64
CA GLU A 10 15.08 -3.45 14.21
C GLU A 10 14.84 -2.40 13.13
N LYS A 11 14.50 -2.86 11.92
CA LYS A 11 14.26 -1.99 10.78
C LYS A 11 12.92 -1.29 10.99
N VAL A 12 12.95 -0.06 11.49
CA VAL A 12 11.76 0.79 11.60
C VAL A 12 11.30 1.13 10.20
N LEU A 13 10.07 0.76 9.86
CA LEU A 13 9.49 1.01 8.55
C LEU A 13 8.96 2.45 8.49
N LEU A 14 9.24 3.12 7.36
CA LEU A 14 8.61 4.38 7.02
C LEU A 14 7.09 4.19 6.81
N GLY A 15 6.29 5.12 7.32
CA GLY A 15 4.83 5.07 7.29
C GLY A 15 4.19 4.74 8.64
N ARG A 16 2.85 4.81 8.69
CA ARG A 16 2.09 4.64 9.93
C ARG A 16 2.26 3.23 10.53
N PRO A 17 2.28 3.10 11.87
CA PRO A 17 2.16 1.81 12.51
C PRO A 17 0.74 1.25 12.34
N GLY A 18 0.62 -0.07 12.23
CA GLY A 18 -0.67 -0.78 12.20
C GLY A 18 -0.81 -1.75 11.03
N ASN A 19 -1.91 -2.51 11.07
CA ASN A 19 -2.27 -3.51 10.06
C ASN A 19 -3.43 -3.04 9.15
N ASN A 20 -4.18 -2.03 9.59
CA ASN A 20 -5.33 -1.46 8.88
C ASN A 20 -4.90 -0.29 8.00
N LEU A 21 -3.97 -0.54 7.08
CA LEU A 21 -3.42 0.49 6.21
C LEU A 21 -4.33 0.72 4.99
N LYS A 22 -4.36 1.97 4.53
CA LYS A 22 -5.27 2.46 3.48
C LYS A 22 -4.47 2.85 2.24
N SER A 23 -5.01 2.57 1.06
CA SER A 23 -4.48 3.06 -0.21
C SER A 23 -5.42 4.09 -0.82
N GLY A 24 -4.88 5.05 -1.58
CA GLY A 24 -5.67 6.05 -2.29
C GLY A 24 -5.33 6.11 -3.77
N ILE A 25 -6.32 6.27 -4.63
CA ILE A 25 -6.13 6.45 -6.08
C ILE A 25 -5.91 7.93 -6.37
N VAL A 26 -4.78 8.25 -7.00
CA VAL A 26 -4.31 9.62 -7.29
C VAL A 26 -3.96 9.74 -8.76
N GLY A 27 -4.19 10.91 -9.33
CA GLY A 27 -3.82 11.24 -10.70
C GLY A 27 -4.51 12.52 -11.15
N LEU A 28 -4.10 13.06 -12.30
CA LEU A 28 -4.75 14.24 -12.88
C LEU A 28 -6.22 13.96 -13.21
N ALA A 29 -7.01 14.98 -13.51
CA ALA A 29 -8.38 14.77 -13.99
C ALA A 29 -8.36 13.99 -15.34
N ASN A 30 -9.43 13.23 -15.60
CA ASN A 30 -9.65 12.50 -16.86
C ASN A 30 -8.59 11.44 -17.24
N VAL A 31 -7.85 10.90 -16.27
CA VAL A 31 -6.87 9.81 -16.50
C VAL A 31 -7.46 8.39 -16.32
N GLY A 32 -8.75 8.27 -16.01
CA GLY A 32 -9.43 6.99 -15.76
C GLY A 32 -9.46 6.53 -14.28
N LYS A 33 -9.30 7.44 -13.32
CA LYS A 33 -9.31 7.12 -11.87
C LYS A 33 -10.62 6.47 -11.43
N SER A 34 -11.75 7.13 -11.68
CA SER A 34 -13.07 6.66 -11.23
C SER A 34 -13.46 5.34 -11.90
N THR A 35 -13.18 5.18 -13.21
CA THR A 35 -13.35 3.90 -13.91
C THR A 35 -12.51 2.78 -13.29
N LEU A 36 -11.23 3.04 -12.96
CA LEU A 36 -10.39 2.07 -12.27
C LEU A 36 -10.90 1.78 -10.85
N PHE A 37 -11.33 2.80 -10.10
CA PHE A 37 -11.90 2.61 -8.78
C PHE A 37 -13.14 1.71 -8.83
N GLN A 38 -14.07 1.97 -9.74
CA GLN A 38 -15.27 1.16 -9.95
C GLN A 38 -14.93 -0.28 -10.33
N SER A 39 -13.96 -0.47 -11.23
CA SER A 39 -13.49 -1.80 -11.64
C SER A 39 -12.81 -2.56 -10.50
N ILE A 40 -11.95 -1.89 -9.72
CA ILE A 40 -11.27 -2.45 -8.53
C ILE A 40 -12.31 -2.88 -7.47
N THR A 41 -13.37 -2.09 -7.31
CA THR A 41 -14.38 -2.28 -6.25
C THR A 41 -15.56 -3.13 -6.69
N LYS A 42 -15.62 -3.52 -7.97
CA LYS A 42 -16.79 -4.14 -8.61
C LYS A 42 -18.09 -3.36 -8.32
N SER A 43 -18.00 -2.03 -8.20
CA SER A 43 -19.12 -1.14 -7.86
C SER A 43 -19.80 -0.62 -9.13
N SER A 44 -21.14 -0.50 -9.10
CA SER A 44 -21.97 -0.06 -10.23
C SER A 44 -22.28 1.45 -10.22
N LEU A 45 -21.50 2.27 -9.52
CA LEU A 45 -21.78 3.69 -9.38
C LEU A 45 -21.51 4.45 -10.70
N GLY A 46 -22.36 5.42 -11.03
CA GLY A 46 -22.29 6.16 -12.30
C GLY A 46 -20.99 6.97 -12.41
N ASN A 47 -20.31 6.86 -13.55
CA ASN A 47 -19.07 7.56 -13.88
C ASN A 47 -19.33 9.05 -14.19
N PRO A 48 -18.86 10.02 -13.38
CA PRO A 48 -18.97 11.44 -13.71
C PRO A 48 -17.81 11.85 -14.63
N ALA A 49 -17.76 11.30 -15.84
CA ALA A 49 -16.65 11.49 -16.78
C ALA A 49 -16.44 12.96 -17.23
N ASN A 50 -17.39 13.86 -17.00
CA ASN A 50 -17.41 15.22 -17.59
C ASN A 50 -17.40 16.39 -16.58
N PHE A 51 -17.22 16.16 -15.27
CA PHE A 51 -17.26 17.22 -14.25
C PHE A 51 -16.02 17.23 -13.35
N PRO A 52 -14.89 17.82 -13.80
CA PRO A 52 -13.61 17.78 -13.08
C PRO A 52 -13.56 18.62 -11.77
N TYR A 53 -14.62 19.35 -11.43
CA TYR A 53 -14.68 20.28 -10.29
C TYR A 53 -15.72 19.94 -9.21
N ALA A 54 -16.38 18.78 -9.29
CA ALA A 54 -17.36 18.38 -8.28
C ALA A 54 -16.67 17.92 -6.98
N THR A 55 -17.05 18.49 -5.84
CA THR A 55 -16.60 18.05 -4.51
C THR A 55 -17.35 16.76 -4.14
N ILE A 56 -16.67 15.62 -4.26
CA ILE A 56 -17.18 14.31 -3.80
C ILE A 56 -16.32 13.90 -2.60
N ASP A 57 -16.95 13.56 -1.47
CA ASP A 57 -16.26 13.00 -0.30
C ASP A 57 -15.53 11.70 -0.69
N PRO A 58 -14.35 11.38 -0.12
CA PRO A 58 -13.61 10.18 -0.50
C PRO A 58 -14.42 8.91 -0.26
N GLU A 59 -14.72 8.17 -1.32
CA GLU A 59 -15.41 6.90 -1.21
C GLU A 59 -14.43 5.82 -0.71
N GLU A 60 -14.78 5.16 0.40
CA GLU A 60 -14.04 4.01 0.93
C GLU A 60 -14.61 2.72 0.36
N ALA A 61 -13.73 1.87 -0.18
CA ALA A 61 -14.09 0.51 -0.56
C ALA A 61 -13.11 -0.52 -0.01
N ARG A 62 -13.64 -1.70 0.33
CA ARG A 62 -12.85 -2.86 0.75
C ARG A 62 -12.83 -3.87 -0.38
N VAL A 63 -11.63 -4.18 -0.84
CA VAL A 63 -11.39 -5.04 -1.99
C VAL A 63 -10.77 -6.34 -1.50
N ILE A 64 -11.31 -7.48 -1.94
CA ILE A 64 -10.77 -8.79 -1.61
C ILE A 64 -9.37 -8.92 -2.22
N VAL A 65 -8.41 -9.39 -1.42
CA VAL A 65 -7.05 -9.68 -1.88
C VAL A 65 -7.05 -11.07 -2.53
N PRO A 66 -6.73 -11.19 -3.83
CA PRO A 66 -6.61 -12.49 -4.47
C PRO A 66 -5.37 -13.22 -3.93
N ASP A 67 -5.55 -14.44 -3.46
CA ASP A 67 -4.49 -15.28 -2.89
C ASP A 67 -4.78 -16.76 -3.14
N GLU A 68 -4.08 -17.37 -4.11
CA GLU A 68 -4.23 -18.80 -4.46
C GLU A 68 -3.99 -19.73 -3.27
N ARG A 69 -3.26 -19.27 -2.25
CA ARG A 69 -3.03 -20.05 -1.02
C ARG A 69 -4.31 -20.15 -0.21
N PHE A 70 -5.05 -19.05 -0.10
CA PHE A 70 -6.34 -19.02 0.57
C PHE A 70 -7.35 -19.92 -0.15
N ASP A 71 -7.44 -19.79 -1.48
CA ASP A 71 -8.34 -20.61 -2.29
C ASP A 71 -8.05 -22.11 -2.12
N TRP A 72 -6.77 -22.50 -2.16
CA TRP A 72 -6.37 -23.88 -1.91
C TRP A 72 -6.75 -24.37 -0.50
N LEU A 73 -6.59 -23.53 0.53
CA LEU A 73 -6.98 -23.88 1.91
C LEU A 73 -8.49 -24.05 2.03
N VAL A 74 -9.27 -23.19 1.38
CA VAL A 74 -10.72 -23.30 1.32
C VAL A 74 -11.14 -24.62 0.66
N ASP A 75 -10.54 -24.96 -0.49
CA ASP A 75 -10.83 -26.22 -1.19
C ASP A 75 -10.42 -27.45 -0.37
N HIS A 76 -9.32 -27.35 0.36
CA HIS A 76 -8.78 -28.43 1.18
C HIS A 76 -9.65 -28.69 2.42
N TYR A 77 -9.99 -27.66 3.20
CA TYR A 77 -10.72 -27.80 4.46
C TYR A 77 -12.25 -27.76 4.31
N LYS A 78 -12.77 -27.24 3.19
CA LYS A 78 -14.21 -27.03 2.91
C LYS A 78 -14.95 -26.41 4.10
N PRO A 79 -14.49 -25.24 4.59
CA PRO A 79 -15.04 -24.64 5.81
C PRO A 79 -16.46 -24.12 5.61
N LYS A 80 -17.20 -23.96 6.71
CA LYS A 80 -18.51 -23.26 6.70
C LYS A 80 -18.37 -21.76 6.44
N SER A 81 -17.29 -21.14 6.91
CA SER A 81 -16.97 -19.71 6.77
C SER A 81 -15.66 -19.52 6.02
N GLN A 82 -15.65 -18.61 5.05
CA GLN A 82 -14.48 -18.26 4.25
C GLN A 82 -14.26 -16.75 4.35
N VAL A 83 -13.16 -16.33 4.99
CA VAL A 83 -12.90 -14.91 5.25
C VAL A 83 -11.54 -14.50 4.64
N PRO A 84 -11.52 -13.93 3.42
CA PRO A 84 -10.28 -13.48 2.80
C PRO A 84 -9.78 -12.17 3.42
N ALA A 85 -8.53 -11.81 3.13
CA ALA A 85 -7.99 -10.51 3.49
C ALA A 85 -8.57 -9.42 2.57
N ASN A 86 -8.68 -8.21 3.11
CA ASN A 86 -9.14 -7.04 2.36
C ASN A 86 -8.04 -5.99 2.27
N LEU A 87 -8.03 -5.24 1.16
CA LEU A 87 -7.30 -4.00 0.98
C LEU A 87 -8.31 -2.84 0.99
N THR A 88 -8.07 -1.83 1.81
CA THR A 88 -8.89 -0.62 1.81
C THR A 88 -8.37 0.35 0.75
N VAL A 89 -9.25 0.78 -0.15
CA VAL A 89 -8.97 1.70 -1.25
C VAL A 89 -9.90 2.90 -1.14
N TYR A 90 -9.35 4.11 -1.26
CA TYR A 90 -10.09 5.35 -1.35
C TYR A 90 -10.00 5.93 -2.76
N ASP A 91 -11.13 6.39 -3.31
CA ASP A 91 -11.08 7.30 -4.46
C ASP A 91 -10.73 8.70 -3.98
N ILE A 92 -9.66 9.28 -4.52
CA ILE A 92 -9.28 10.66 -4.21
C ILE A 92 -9.51 11.48 -5.47
N ALA A 93 -10.30 12.55 -5.33
CA ALA A 93 -10.68 13.47 -6.41
C ALA A 93 -9.50 13.90 -7.28
N GLY A 94 -9.70 14.31 -8.54
CA GLY A 94 -8.60 14.66 -9.43
C GLY A 94 -7.71 15.81 -8.95
N LEU A 95 -6.39 15.67 -9.08
CA LEU A 95 -5.46 16.77 -8.89
C LEU A 95 -5.50 17.71 -10.11
N THR A 96 -5.54 19.03 -9.87
CA THR A 96 -5.26 20.07 -10.86
C THR A 96 -4.00 20.82 -10.46
N ARG A 97 -3.27 21.38 -11.44
CA ARG A 97 -2.08 22.21 -11.18
C ARG A 97 -2.40 23.37 -10.23
N GLY A 98 -1.45 23.74 -9.37
CA GLY A 98 -1.60 24.83 -8.42
C GLY A 98 -2.34 24.44 -7.14
N ALA A 99 -2.59 23.14 -6.93
CA ALA A 99 -3.21 22.63 -5.71
C ALA A 99 -2.47 23.06 -4.44
N SER A 100 -1.16 23.25 -4.54
CA SER A 100 -0.36 23.73 -3.42
C SER A 100 -0.57 25.21 -3.08
N THR A 101 -0.79 26.07 -4.08
CA THR A 101 -0.89 27.52 -3.92
C THR A 101 -2.23 28.02 -3.34
N GLY A 102 -3.16 27.12 -3.00
CA GLY A 102 -4.39 27.45 -2.27
C GLY A 102 -5.53 28.03 -3.12
N ALA A 103 -5.37 28.11 -4.44
CA ALA A 103 -6.46 28.47 -5.34
C ALA A 103 -7.39 27.26 -5.58
N GLY A 104 -8.31 26.98 -4.64
CA GLY A 104 -9.43 26.04 -4.83
C GLY A 104 -9.32 24.67 -4.13
N LEU A 105 -9.95 23.65 -4.73
CA LEU A 105 -10.16 22.28 -4.22
C LEU A 105 -8.87 21.47 -3.91
N GLY A 106 -7.70 22.00 -4.30
CA GLY A 106 -6.40 21.31 -4.15
C GLY A 106 -5.95 21.06 -2.72
N ASN A 107 -6.29 21.93 -1.75
CA ASN A 107 -5.96 21.69 -0.34
C ASN A 107 -6.75 20.50 0.24
N ASN A 108 -8.00 20.30 -0.19
CA ASN A 108 -8.82 19.15 0.23
C ASN A 108 -8.27 17.85 -0.36
N PHE A 109 -7.77 17.89 -1.60
CA PHE A 109 -7.11 16.74 -2.22
C PHE A 109 -5.88 16.26 -1.41
N LEU A 110 -5.02 17.20 -1.00
CA LEU A 110 -3.80 16.89 -0.26
C LEU A 110 -4.11 16.39 1.16
N SER A 111 -5.18 16.89 1.80
CA SER A 111 -5.62 16.38 3.10
C SER A 111 -6.14 14.93 2.99
N HIS A 112 -6.84 14.59 1.90
CA HIS A 112 -7.27 13.22 1.63
C HIS A 112 -6.09 12.27 1.36
N ILE A 113 -5.07 12.69 0.60
CA ILE A 113 -3.84 11.88 0.45
C ILE A 113 -3.15 11.71 1.81
N ARG A 114 -3.14 12.74 2.65
CA ARG A 114 -2.54 12.63 3.99
C ARG A 114 -3.24 11.56 4.82
N ALA A 115 -4.54 11.34 4.64
CA ALA A 115 -5.32 10.33 5.36
C ALA A 115 -5.02 8.87 4.95
N VAL A 116 -4.53 8.61 3.74
CA VAL A 116 -4.14 7.25 3.29
C VAL A 116 -2.68 6.94 3.62
N ASP A 117 -2.24 5.70 3.44
CA ASP A 117 -0.89 5.22 3.77
C ASP A 117 -0.06 4.88 2.53
N ALA A 118 -0.71 4.62 1.39
CA ALA A 118 -0.07 4.38 0.09
C ALA A 118 -0.88 4.97 -1.06
N ILE A 119 -0.25 5.11 -2.23
CA ILE A 119 -0.84 5.78 -3.39
C ILE A 119 -0.81 4.84 -4.61
N PHE A 120 -1.98 4.60 -5.21
CA PHE A 120 -2.08 4.16 -6.60
C PHE A 120 -2.04 5.40 -7.49
N GLN A 121 -0.94 5.64 -8.18
CA GLN A 121 -0.80 6.79 -9.06
C GLN A 121 -1.18 6.40 -10.49
N VAL A 122 -2.37 6.81 -10.94
CA VAL A 122 -2.88 6.58 -12.28
C VAL A 122 -2.27 7.59 -13.23
N VAL A 123 -1.67 7.08 -14.31
CA VAL A 123 -1.03 7.89 -15.35
C VAL A 123 -1.71 7.59 -16.68
N ARG A 124 -2.24 8.61 -17.36
CA ARG A 124 -2.84 8.45 -18.69
C ARG A 124 -1.75 8.19 -19.71
N CYS A 125 -1.86 7.10 -20.49
CA CYS A 125 -0.94 6.76 -21.57
C CYS A 125 -1.73 6.32 -22.82
N PHE A 126 -2.90 6.92 -23.04
CA PHE A 126 -3.73 6.71 -24.22
C PHE A 126 -4.18 8.06 -24.80
N ASP A 127 -4.20 8.13 -26.13
CA ASP A 127 -4.83 9.22 -26.87
C ASP A 127 -6.31 8.87 -27.06
N ASP A 128 -7.18 9.84 -26.81
CA ASP A 128 -8.61 9.76 -27.11
C ASP A 128 -9.08 11.16 -27.48
N ALA A 129 -9.72 11.29 -28.63
CA ALA A 129 -10.19 12.58 -29.16
C ALA A 129 -11.37 13.14 -28.37
N GLU A 130 -12.12 12.28 -27.66
CA GLU A 130 -13.28 12.68 -26.86
C GLU A 130 -12.89 13.09 -25.44
N ILE A 131 -11.68 12.72 -24.97
CA ILE A 131 -11.24 12.94 -23.60
C ILE A 131 -10.18 14.05 -23.55
N ILE A 132 -10.61 15.25 -23.14
CA ILE A 132 -9.76 16.43 -23.01
C ILE A 132 -8.73 16.23 -21.89
N HIS A 133 -7.47 16.47 -22.20
CA HIS A 133 -6.40 16.54 -21.20
C HIS A 133 -6.39 17.90 -20.52
N VAL A 134 -6.23 17.93 -19.19
CA VAL A 134 -6.22 19.18 -18.40
C VAL A 134 -5.11 20.15 -18.88
N GLU A 135 -4.01 19.58 -19.37
CA GLU A 135 -2.84 20.30 -19.85
C GLU A 135 -2.78 20.43 -21.39
N GLY A 136 -3.87 20.12 -22.09
CA GLY A 136 -3.95 20.16 -23.55
C GLY A 136 -3.59 18.83 -24.20
N ASP A 137 -2.30 18.52 -24.34
CA ASP A 137 -1.80 17.27 -24.92
C ASP A 137 -1.50 16.20 -23.86
N VAL A 138 -1.44 14.93 -24.29
CA VAL A 138 -1.12 13.80 -23.40
C VAL A 138 0.40 13.65 -23.28
N ASP A 139 0.95 14.03 -22.12
CA ASP A 139 2.36 13.86 -21.76
C ASP A 139 2.48 13.25 -20.34
N PRO A 140 2.69 11.92 -20.26
CA PRO A 140 2.77 11.21 -18.98
C PRO A 140 3.94 11.64 -18.10
N VAL A 141 5.06 12.06 -18.71
CA VAL A 141 6.28 12.46 -17.99
C VAL A 141 6.06 13.82 -17.33
N ARG A 142 5.44 14.75 -18.05
CA ARG A 142 5.00 16.04 -17.50
C ARG A 142 4.03 15.81 -16.34
N ASP A 143 3.02 14.96 -16.52
CA ASP A 143 1.98 14.74 -15.52
C ASP A 143 2.54 14.13 -14.22
N LEU A 144 3.47 13.17 -14.35
CA LEU A 144 4.21 12.59 -13.23
C LEU A 144 5.03 13.65 -12.49
N THR A 145 5.70 14.52 -13.24
CA THR A 145 6.52 15.62 -12.68
C THR A 145 5.65 16.60 -11.90
N ILE A 146 4.51 17.03 -12.46
CA ILE A 146 3.57 17.94 -11.79
C ILE A 146 3.11 17.36 -10.45
N ILE A 147 2.62 16.11 -10.44
CA ILE A 147 2.14 15.49 -9.20
C ILE A 147 3.27 15.39 -8.17
N SER A 148 4.46 14.95 -8.60
CA SER A 148 5.61 14.77 -7.72
C SER A 148 6.09 16.09 -7.11
N GLU A 149 6.12 17.17 -7.89
CA GLU A 149 6.46 18.51 -7.43
C GLU A 149 5.43 19.07 -6.45
N GLU A 150 4.13 18.96 -6.75
CA GLU A 150 3.06 19.45 -5.86
C GLU A 150 3.09 18.76 -4.48
N LEU A 151 3.34 17.45 -4.45
CA LEU A 151 3.49 16.71 -3.19
C LEU A 151 4.74 17.19 -2.41
N ARG A 152 5.87 17.41 -3.09
CA ARG A 152 7.09 17.91 -2.46
C ARG A 152 6.93 19.32 -1.91
N VAL A 153 6.36 20.24 -2.68
CA VAL A 153 6.13 21.63 -2.23
C VAL A 153 5.33 21.64 -0.93
N LYS A 154 4.30 20.80 -0.83
CA LYS A 154 3.50 20.70 0.39
C LYS A 154 4.22 20.09 1.57
N ASP A 155 5.05 19.08 1.34
CA ASP A 155 5.90 18.54 2.39
C ASP A 155 6.94 19.58 2.84
N ILE A 156 7.52 20.37 1.93
CA ILE A 156 8.45 21.47 2.27
C ILE A 156 7.76 22.47 3.19
N GLU A 157 6.59 23.00 2.81
CA GLU A 157 5.83 23.94 3.65
C GLU A 157 5.53 23.39 5.05
N PHE A 158 5.21 22.10 5.13
CA PHE A 158 4.89 21.44 6.40
C PHE A 158 6.13 21.26 7.27
N VAL A 159 7.23 20.78 6.68
CA VAL A 159 8.50 20.55 7.37
C VAL A 159 9.14 21.87 7.80
N GLU A 160 9.03 22.95 7.01
CA GLU A 160 9.51 24.28 7.41
C GLU A 160 8.85 24.79 8.68
N LYS A 161 7.52 24.63 8.78
CA LYS A 161 6.77 25.00 10.01
C LYS A 161 7.17 24.14 11.21
N ALA A 162 7.34 22.83 11.00
CA ALA A 162 7.79 21.91 12.04
C ALA A 162 9.21 22.25 12.53
N PHE A 163 10.11 22.53 11.60
CA PHE A 163 11.48 22.95 11.88
C PHE A 163 11.52 24.26 12.65
N GLU A 164 10.78 25.29 12.22
CA GLU A 164 10.75 26.58 12.92
C GLU A 164 10.25 26.45 14.36
N ALA A 165 9.22 25.62 14.59
CA ALA A 165 8.70 25.33 15.92
C ALA A 165 9.76 24.64 16.81
N LEU A 166 10.45 23.64 16.28
CA LEU A 166 11.54 22.95 16.97
C LEU A 166 12.70 23.89 17.29
N SER A 167 13.17 24.67 16.32
CA SER A 167 14.26 25.64 16.51
C SER A 167 13.96 26.69 17.58
N LYS A 168 12.69 27.14 17.71
CA LYS A 168 12.29 28.05 18.80
C LYS A 168 12.40 27.40 20.16
N GLN A 169 12.05 26.11 20.27
CA GLN A 169 12.11 25.38 21.53
C GLN A 169 13.55 25.02 21.92
N THR A 170 14.39 24.61 20.96
CA THR A 170 15.78 24.22 21.21
C THR A 170 16.70 25.41 21.49
N ARG A 171 16.39 26.60 20.95
CA ARG A 171 17.11 27.87 21.22
C ARG A 171 17.17 28.26 22.70
N ARG A 172 16.19 27.85 23.51
CA ARG A 172 16.18 28.13 24.96
C ARG A 172 17.35 27.48 25.70
N GLY A 173 18.03 26.51 25.07
CA GLY A 173 19.17 25.81 25.66
C GLY A 173 18.76 24.86 26.80
N GLY A 174 19.73 24.13 27.33
CA GLY A 174 19.52 23.13 28.39
C GLY A 174 20.31 21.85 28.15
N GLN A 175 20.63 21.15 29.25
CA GLN A 175 21.35 19.87 29.24
C GLN A 175 20.46 18.66 29.56
N SER A 176 19.15 18.87 29.72
CA SER A 176 18.20 17.79 29.99
C SER A 176 18.16 16.78 28.84
N LEU A 177 17.78 15.55 29.17
CA LEU A 177 17.64 14.48 28.18
C LEU A 177 16.62 14.84 27.09
N GLU A 178 15.53 15.52 27.46
CA GLU A 178 14.52 16.01 26.53
C GLU A 178 15.07 17.03 25.54
N MET A 179 15.85 18.00 26.02
CA MET A 179 16.48 19.00 25.14
C MET A 179 17.47 18.37 24.15
N LYS A 180 18.15 17.28 24.54
CA LYS A 180 19.01 16.52 23.61
C LYS A 180 18.18 15.84 22.53
N LYS A 181 17.06 15.20 22.89
CA LYS A 181 16.15 14.57 21.92
C LYS A 181 15.58 15.59 20.94
N MET A 182 15.12 16.75 21.43
CA MET A 182 14.57 17.80 20.57
C MET A 182 15.61 18.37 19.59
N LYS A 183 16.88 18.43 19.98
CA LYS A 183 17.96 18.83 19.07
C LYS A 183 18.26 17.76 18.01
N GLU A 184 18.17 16.48 18.36
CA GLU A 184 18.27 15.38 17.39
C GLU A 184 17.09 15.40 16.39
N GLU A 185 15.88 15.66 16.87
CA GLU A 185 14.67 15.85 16.05
C GLU A 185 14.80 17.07 15.13
N GLU A 186 15.29 18.20 15.63
CA GLU A 186 15.55 19.40 14.83
C GLU A 186 16.57 19.13 13.72
N ALA A 187 17.68 18.46 14.04
CA ALA A 187 18.70 18.12 13.05
C ALA A 187 18.16 17.17 11.97
N THR A 188 17.35 16.18 12.36
CA THR A 188 16.68 15.28 11.42
C THR A 188 15.70 16.04 10.54
N THR A 189 14.89 16.92 11.12
CA THR A 189 13.91 17.74 10.40
C THR A 189 14.59 18.69 9.40
N ALA A 190 15.75 19.25 9.75
CA ALA A 190 16.57 20.05 8.84
C ALA A 190 17.07 19.22 7.64
N ARG A 191 17.58 18.01 7.90
CA ARG A 191 18.03 17.08 6.85
C ARG A 191 16.87 16.68 5.91
N VAL A 192 15.69 16.42 6.46
CA VAL A 192 14.46 16.14 5.71
C VAL A 192 14.09 17.31 4.80
N LEU A 193 14.17 18.55 5.32
CA LEU A 193 13.88 19.75 4.55
C LEU A 193 14.86 19.95 3.39
N GLU A 194 16.16 19.78 3.63
CA GLU A 194 17.19 19.86 2.60
C GLU A 194 16.98 18.79 1.51
N TRP A 195 16.65 17.56 1.92
CA TRP A 195 16.35 16.47 1.00
C TRP A 195 15.19 16.81 0.05
N LEU A 196 14.08 17.30 0.60
CA LEU A 196 12.93 17.74 -0.19
C LEU A 196 13.26 18.89 -1.15
N LYS A 197 14.01 19.90 -0.67
CA LYS A 197 14.46 21.04 -1.47
C LYS A 197 15.41 20.64 -2.60
N SER A 198 16.11 19.51 -2.47
CA SER A 198 16.93 18.92 -3.54
C SER A 198 16.11 18.20 -4.62
N GLY A 199 14.77 18.24 -4.55
CA GLY A 199 13.86 17.64 -5.52
C GLY A 199 13.62 16.14 -5.31
N LYS A 200 13.93 15.59 -4.13
CA LYS A 200 13.83 14.15 -3.85
C LYS A 200 12.70 13.83 -2.89
N ASP A 201 12.00 12.75 -3.18
CA ASP A 201 10.92 12.23 -2.32
C ASP A 201 11.50 11.54 -1.08
N ILE A 202 10.81 11.68 0.06
CA ILE A 202 11.28 11.13 1.35
C ILE A 202 11.42 9.61 1.33
N ARG A 203 10.54 8.90 0.62
CA ARG A 203 10.61 7.44 0.49
C ARG A 203 11.90 6.92 -0.14
N ASN A 204 12.62 7.76 -0.90
CA ASN A 204 13.85 7.40 -1.60
C ASN A 204 15.11 7.70 -0.76
N GLY A 205 14.96 8.29 0.42
CA GLY A 205 16.07 8.62 1.31
C GLY A 205 16.56 7.41 2.11
N ASP A 206 17.86 7.42 2.41
CA ASP A 206 18.47 6.47 3.35
C ASP A 206 18.40 7.05 4.76
N TRP A 207 17.40 6.60 5.53
CA TRP A 207 17.09 7.08 6.87
C TRP A 207 17.42 6.01 7.90
N SER A 208 18.15 6.39 8.94
CA SER A 208 18.38 5.52 10.09
C SER A 208 17.08 5.26 10.86
N PRO A 209 16.98 4.18 11.65
CA PRO A 209 15.78 3.87 12.43
C PRO A 209 15.30 5.04 13.30
N LYS A 210 16.24 5.78 13.93
CA LYS A 210 15.93 6.97 14.72
C LYS A 210 15.35 8.10 13.89
N GLU A 211 15.87 8.31 12.68
CA GLU A 211 15.35 9.35 11.80
C GLU A 211 13.95 9.00 11.31
N VAL A 212 13.67 7.73 11.02
CA VAL A 212 12.33 7.25 10.66
C VAL A 212 11.33 7.50 11.80
N GLU A 213 11.73 7.34 13.06
CA GLU A 213 10.88 7.68 14.22
C GLU A 213 10.52 9.18 14.27
N VAL A 214 11.39 10.07 13.79
CA VAL A 214 11.10 11.51 13.67
C VAL A 214 10.26 11.82 12.44
N ILE A 215 10.48 11.11 11.32
CA ILE A 215 9.78 11.35 10.05
C ILE A 215 8.33 10.87 10.11
N ASN A 216 8.07 9.70 10.71
CA ASN A 216 6.73 9.08 10.72
C ASN A 216 5.63 10.00 11.30
N PRO A 217 5.84 10.70 12.44
CA PRO A 217 4.88 11.67 12.97
C PRO A 217 4.59 12.88 12.09
N LEU A 218 5.45 13.18 11.10
CA LEU A 218 5.21 14.29 10.17
C LEU A 218 4.17 13.96 9.09
N PHE A 219 3.83 12.66 8.92
CA PHE A 219 2.86 12.16 7.94
C PHE A 219 3.06 12.71 6.53
N LEU A 220 4.32 12.82 6.09
CA LEU A 220 4.71 13.41 4.81
C LEU A 220 4.09 12.63 3.63
N LEU A 221 3.69 13.36 2.60
CA LEU A 221 3.03 12.82 1.41
C LEU A 221 4.02 11.97 0.59
N THR A 222 5.23 12.48 0.42
CA THR A 222 6.33 11.86 -0.34
C THR A 222 6.98 10.67 0.39
N ALA A 223 6.64 10.44 1.66
CA ALA A 223 7.05 9.26 2.42
C ALA A 223 6.21 8.00 2.10
N LYS A 224 4.98 8.18 1.60
CA LYS A 224 4.05 7.08 1.30
C LYS A 224 4.54 6.28 0.11
N PRO A 225 4.52 4.93 0.10
CA PRO A 225 4.85 4.16 -1.10
C PRO A 225 3.85 4.42 -2.25
N VAL A 226 4.34 4.33 -3.49
CA VAL A 226 3.55 4.52 -4.72
C VAL A 226 3.61 3.27 -5.60
N VAL A 227 2.47 2.91 -6.18
CA VAL A 227 2.34 1.97 -7.29
C VAL A 227 1.80 2.74 -8.49
N TYR A 228 2.55 2.78 -9.59
CA TYR A 228 2.12 3.45 -10.81
C TYR A 228 1.19 2.54 -11.62
N LEU A 229 -0.03 3.00 -11.88
CA LEU A 229 -0.98 2.37 -12.77
C LEU A 229 -0.97 3.11 -14.10
N VAL A 230 -0.28 2.54 -15.09
CA VAL A 230 -0.12 3.15 -16.42
C VAL A 230 -1.34 2.76 -17.24
N ASN A 231 -2.30 3.67 -17.35
CA ASN A 231 -3.57 3.43 -18.02
C ASN A 231 -3.39 3.54 -19.54
N LEU A 232 -3.59 2.43 -20.23
CA LEU A 232 -3.45 2.26 -21.67
C LEU A 232 -4.81 2.07 -22.33
N SER A 233 -4.86 2.26 -23.65
CA SER A 233 -5.99 1.79 -24.44
C SER A 233 -6.05 0.26 -24.39
N GLU A 234 -7.23 -0.32 -24.57
CA GLU A 234 -7.40 -1.79 -24.59
C GLU A 234 -6.47 -2.43 -25.64
N ARG A 235 -6.38 -1.83 -26.83
CA ARG A 235 -5.49 -2.28 -27.91
C ARG A 235 -4.03 -2.32 -27.47
N ASP A 236 -3.55 -1.28 -26.79
CA ASP A 236 -2.16 -1.16 -26.37
C ASP A 236 -1.82 -2.11 -25.23
N TYR A 237 -2.77 -2.31 -24.33
CA TYR A 237 -2.69 -3.28 -23.25
C TYR A 237 -2.60 -4.71 -23.79
N ILE A 238 -3.49 -5.11 -24.71
CA ILE A 238 -3.47 -6.46 -25.29
C ILE A 238 -2.18 -6.72 -26.07
N ARG A 239 -1.75 -5.78 -26.91
CA ARG A 239 -0.52 -5.95 -27.72
C ARG A 239 0.78 -5.75 -26.94
N GLN A 240 0.71 -5.33 -25.68
CA GLN A 240 1.84 -5.03 -24.80
C GLN A 240 2.83 -4.01 -25.41
N LYS A 241 2.32 -3.00 -26.13
CA LYS A 241 3.13 -1.93 -26.75
C LYS A 241 2.40 -0.59 -26.71
N ASN A 242 3.11 0.44 -26.28
CA ASN A 242 2.61 1.81 -26.22
C ASN A 242 3.77 2.81 -26.38
N LYS A 243 3.49 3.95 -27.03
CA LYS A 243 4.51 4.96 -27.37
C LYS A 243 5.06 5.72 -26.15
N TYR A 244 4.31 5.80 -25.06
CA TYR A 244 4.69 6.56 -23.87
C TYR A 244 5.51 5.77 -22.85
N LEU A 245 5.40 4.43 -22.87
CA LEU A 245 6.06 3.57 -21.90
C LEU A 245 7.57 3.83 -21.76
N PRO A 246 8.37 3.98 -22.84
CA PRO A 246 9.81 4.19 -22.70
C PRO A 246 10.17 5.44 -21.88
N GLY A 247 9.51 6.57 -22.16
CA GLY A 247 9.75 7.82 -21.45
C GLY A 247 9.30 7.75 -19.99
N LEU A 248 8.15 7.11 -19.73
CA LEU A 248 7.64 6.89 -18.38
C LEU A 248 8.58 6.02 -17.54
N PHE A 249 9.08 4.92 -18.10
CA PHE A 249 10.01 4.02 -17.42
C PHE A 249 11.31 4.73 -17.04
N GLU A 250 11.86 5.55 -17.94
CA GLU A 250 13.09 6.31 -17.66
C GLU A 250 12.85 7.36 -16.57
N TRP A 251 11.72 8.07 -16.60
CA TRP A 251 11.37 9.02 -15.56
C TRP A 251 11.23 8.33 -14.19
N CYS A 252 10.53 7.21 -14.12
CA CYS A 252 10.35 6.46 -12.86
C CYS A 252 11.67 5.91 -12.33
N LYS A 253 12.57 5.44 -13.20
CA LYS A 253 13.90 4.94 -12.81
C LYS A 253 14.72 6.02 -12.12
N THR A 254 14.66 7.26 -12.61
CA THR A 254 15.41 8.39 -12.04
C THR A 254 14.74 8.98 -10.81
N ASN A 255 13.42 9.17 -10.82
CA ASN A 255 12.71 9.94 -9.80
C ASN A 255 12.01 9.09 -8.73
N SER A 256 11.75 7.81 -9.00
CA SER A 256 11.02 6.91 -8.10
C SER A 256 11.56 5.47 -8.18
N PRO A 257 12.87 5.29 -7.92
CA PRO A 257 13.51 3.99 -8.01
C PRO A 257 12.83 2.96 -7.09
N GLY A 258 12.57 1.78 -7.62
CA GLY A 258 11.94 0.68 -6.86
C GLY A 258 10.42 0.76 -6.73
N CYS A 259 9.77 1.83 -7.20
CA CYS A 259 8.31 1.89 -7.25
C CYS A 259 7.77 0.96 -8.36
N PRO A 260 6.80 0.09 -8.07
CA PRO A 260 6.21 -0.78 -9.09
C PRO A 260 5.48 0.01 -10.17
N ILE A 261 5.64 -0.41 -11.43
CA ILE A 261 4.96 0.16 -12.59
C ILE A 261 4.14 -0.95 -13.23
N LEU A 262 2.82 -0.75 -13.29
CA LEU A 262 1.87 -1.73 -13.79
C LEU A 262 1.07 -1.12 -14.95
N PRO A 263 1.29 -1.60 -16.18
CA PRO A 263 0.36 -1.35 -17.28
C PRO A 263 -1.02 -1.90 -16.92
N ILE A 264 -2.06 -1.12 -17.17
CA ILE A 264 -3.46 -1.50 -17.01
C ILE A 264 -4.29 -0.84 -18.10
N SER A 265 -5.50 -1.31 -18.36
CA SER A 265 -6.45 -0.58 -19.20
C SER A 265 -7.79 -0.47 -18.49
N ALA A 266 -8.13 0.75 -18.05
CA ALA A 266 -9.36 1.01 -17.31
C ALA A 266 -10.60 0.56 -18.10
N CYS A 267 -10.62 0.82 -19.42
CA CYS A 267 -11.72 0.41 -20.29
C CYS A 267 -11.83 -1.11 -20.42
N PHE A 268 -10.70 -1.82 -20.52
CA PHE A 268 -10.70 -3.28 -20.54
C PHE A 268 -11.19 -3.88 -19.21
N GLU A 269 -10.73 -3.35 -18.08
CA GLU A 269 -11.15 -3.82 -16.75
C GLU A 269 -12.64 -3.55 -16.47
N GLU A 270 -13.14 -2.39 -16.90
CA GLU A 270 -14.55 -2.04 -16.83
C GLU A 270 -15.38 -3.02 -17.66
N ARG A 271 -14.95 -3.31 -18.90
CA ARG A 271 -15.60 -4.29 -19.77
C ARG A 271 -15.65 -5.68 -19.15
N LEU A 272 -14.57 -6.13 -18.52
CA LEU A 272 -14.54 -7.43 -17.82
C LEU A 272 -15.48 -7.44 -16.61
N THR A 273 -15.53 -6.34 -15.86
CA THR A 273 -16.38 -6.24 -14.66
C THR A 273 -17.86 -6.21 -15.02
N LEU A 274 -18.22 -5.53 -16.12
CA LEU A 274 -19.59 -5.49 -16.64
C LEU A 274 -20.12 -6.85 -17.14
N MET A 275 -19.25 -7.84 -17.36
CA MET A 275 -19.70 -9.20 -17.69
C MET A 275 -20.43 -9.87 -16.51
N GLY A 276 -20.16 -9.45 -15.27
CA GLY A 276 -20.83 -9.95 -14.06
C GLY A 276 -20.50 -11.39 -13.67
N ASP A 277 -19.77 -12.13 -14.50
CA ASP A 277 -19.34 -13.51 -14.28
C ASP A 277 -17.82 -13.62 -14.43
N ASP A 278 -17.14 -14.03 -13.34
CA ASP A 278 -15.69 -14.20 -13.31
C ASP A 278 -15.23 -15.32 -14.29
N ALA A 279 -16.08 -16.33 -14.56
CA ALA A 279 -15.77 -17.38 -15.53
C ALA A 279 -15.80 -16.86 -16.98
N ALA A 280 -16.84 -16.09 -17.33
CA ALA A 280 -16.92 -15.41 -18.62
C ALA A 280 -15.75 -14.42 -18.83
N ALA A 281 -15.40 -13.64 -17.81
CA ALA A 281 -14.26 -12.72 -17.86
C ALA A 281 -12.93 -13.46 -18.08
N ALA A 282 -12.75 -14.62 -17.43
CA ALA A 282 -11.57 -15.47 -17.63
C ALA A 282 -11.51 -16.08 -19.03
N GLU A 283 -12.65 -16.49 -19.59
CA GLU A 283 -12.74 -17.01 -20.96
C GLU A 283 -12.40 -15.92 -21.99
N GLU A 284 -12.90 -14.70 -21.80
CA GLU A 284 -12.59 -13.56 -22.65
C GLU A 284 -11.10 -13.22 -22.62
N CYS A 285 -10.50 -13.16 -21.43
CA CYS A 285 -9.06 -12.97 -21.26
C CYS A 285 -8.27 -14.03 -22.06
N LYS A 286 -8.70 -15.29 -21.99
CA LYS A 286 -8.08 -16.40 -22.73
C LYS A 286 -8.20 -16.23 -24.25
N LYS A 287 -9.36 -15.81 -24.76
CA LYS A 287 -9.59 -15.55 -26.20
C LYS A 287 -8.67 -14.45 -26.73
N LEU A 288 -8.50 -13.39 -25.96
CA LEU A 288 -7.69 -12.24 -26.33
C LEU A 288 -6.19 -12.43 -26.06
N GLY A 289 -5.81 -13.54 -25.41
CA GLY A 289 -4.42 -13.79 -25.03
C GLY A 289 -3.88 -12.82 -23.99
N THR A 290 -4.75 -12.26 -23.15
CA THR A 290 -4.41 -11.26 -22.11
C THR A 290 -4.95 -11.70 -20.74
N LYS A 291 -4.74 -10.90 -19.70
CA LYS A 291 -5.27 -11.11 -18.34
C LYS A 291 -5.74 -9.78 -17.74
N SER A 292 -6.66 -9.83 -16.79
CA SER A 292 -6.96 -8.67 -15.93
C SER A 292 -5.71 -8.25 -15.14
N GLY A 293 -5.46 -6.95 -15.08
CA GLY A 293 -4.40 -6.31 -14.30
C GLY A 293 -4.79 -6.05 -12.84
N LEU A 294 -6.09 -6.08 -12.50
CA LEU A 294 -6.58 -5.75 -11.16
C LEU A 294 -6.00 -6.67 -10.07
N PRO A 295 -5.96 -8.02 -10.22
CA PRO A 295 -5.40 -8.89 -9.18
C PRO A 295 -3.93 -8.57 -8.88
N LYS A 296 -3.15 -8.25 -9.92
CA LYS A 296 -1.75 -7.88 -9.79
C LYS A 296 -1.60 -6.49 -9.14
N ALA A 297 -2.47 -5.54 -9.46
CA ALA A 297 -2.46 -4.21 -8.83
C ALA A 297 -2.71 -4.29 -7.32
N ILE A 298 -3.72 -5.07 -6.89
CA ILE A 298 -4.08 -5.25 -5.47
C ILE A 298 -2.93 -5.90 -4.69
N THR A 299 -2.39 -7.01 -5.20
CA THR A 299 -1.28 -7.75 -4.54
C THR A 299 0.02 -6.94 -4.51
N THR A 300 0.30 -6.17 -5.56
CA THR A 300 1.44 -5.25 -5.60
C THR A 300 1.32 -4.14 -4.56
N MET A 301 0.14 -3.54 -4.42
CA MET A 301 -0.10 -2.51 -3.39
C MET A 301 0.00 -3.07 -1.97
N ARG A 302 -0.54 -4.27 -1.73
CA ARG A 302 -0.39 -4.96 -0.45
C ARG A 302 1.09 -5.16 -0.10
N THR A 303 1.90 -5.54 -1.08
CA THR A 303 3.36 -5.67 -0.92
C THR A 303 4.01 -4.32 -0.64
N ALA A 304 3.63 -3.25 -1.35
CA ALA A 304 4.15 -1.90 -1.16
C ALA A 304 3.83 -1.35 0.25
N LEU A 305 2.68 -1.69 0.80
CA LEU A 305 2.28 -1.39 2.19
C LEU A 305 3.03 -2.23 3.25
N ASN A 306 3.90 -3.16 2.83
CA ASN A 306 4.57 -4.13 3.70
C ASN A 306 3.58 -4.97 4.51
N LEU A 307 2.45 -5.33 3.91
CA LEU A 307 1.49 -6.24 4.51
C LEU A 307 1.83 -7.69 4.13
N ALA A 308 1.54 -8.60 5.05
CA ALA A 308 1.65 -10.05 4.93
C ALA A 308 0.36 -10.69 5.47
N SER A 309 0.18 -11.96 5.16
CA SER A 309 -0.96 -12.76 5.59
C SER A 309 -0.51 -13.94 6.45
N PHE A 310 -1.28 -14.25 7.48
CA PHE A 310 -1.26 -15.59 8.09
C PHE A 310 -2.67 -16.17 8.05
N PHE A 311 -2.80 -17.48 8.23
CA PHE A 311 -4.05 -18.20 8.13
C PHE A 311 -4.43 -18.87 9.44
N THR A 312 -5.73 -18.92 9.71
CA THR A 312 -6.33 -19.88 10.64
C THR A 312 -7.22 -20.80 9.84
N THR A 313 -7.09 -22.12 10.03
CA THR A 313 -7.77 -23.15 9.22
C THR A 313 -8.55 -24.10 10.10
N GLY A 314 -9.65 -24.65 9.57
CA GLY A 314 -10.49 -25.63 10.24
C GLY A 314 -11.79 -25.86 9.48
N ALA A 315 -12.59 -26.85 9.90
CA ALA A 315 -13.87 -27.19 9.27
C ALA A 315 -14.94 -26.09 9.48
N ASP A 316 -14.81 -25.26 10.50
CA ASP A 316 -15.75 -24.16 10.75
C ASP A 316 -15.36 -22.91 9.96
N GLU A 317 -14.08 -22.52 9.96
CA GLU A 317 -13.60 -21.32 9.27
C GLU A 317 -12.19 -21.50 8.69
N VAL A 318 -12.00 -20.99 7.47
CA VAL A 318 -10.68 -20.62 6.95
C VAL A 318 -10.65 -19.11 6.81
N ARG A 319 -9.67 -18.48 7.45
CA ARG A 319 -9.54 -17.01 7.48
C ARG A 319 -8.12 -16.55 7.22
N GLN A 320 -7.99 -15.53 6.38
CA GLN A 320 -6.75 -14.85 6.08
C GLN A 320 -6.65 -13.55 6.88
N TRP A 321 -5.68 -13.48 7.77
CA TRP A 321 -5.45 -12.35 8.66
C TRP A 321 -4.35 -11.46 8.11
N THR A 322 -4.56 -10.15 8.11
CA THR A 322 -3.58 -9.17 7.65
C THR A 322 -2.70 -8.69 8.80
N ILE A 323 -1.39 -8.74 8.60
CA ILE A 323 -0.36 -8.23 9.52
C ILE A 323 0.68 -7.42 8.74
N ARG A 324 1.41 -6.54 9.41
CA ARG A 324 2.59 -5.92 8.83
C ARG A 324 3.77 -6.91 8.85
N LYS A 325 4.63 -6.87 7.84
CA LYS A 325 5.86 -7.66 7.82
C LYS A 325 6.72 -7.32 9.04
N GLY A 326 7.22 -8.33 9.74
CA GLY A 326 7.96 -8.15 10.99
C GLY A 326 7.09 -8.24 12.26
N THR A 327 5.77 -8.38 12.14
CA THR A 327 4.89 -8.58 13.30
C THR A 327 5.24 -9.88 14.03
N LYS A 328 5.44 -9.78 15.36
CA LYS A 328 5.71 -10.93 16.24
C LYS A 328 4.44 -11.69 16.58
N ALA A 329 4.57 -12.98 16.94
CA ALA A 329 3.46 -13.88 17.20
C ALA A 329 2.42 -13.37 18.21
N PRO A 330 2.79 -12.72 19.34
CA PRO A 330 1.79 -12.16 20.26
C PRO A 330 0.94 -11.06 19.62
N ALA A 331 1.57 -10.14 18.88
CA ALA A 331 0.87 -9.07 18.18
C ALA A 331 0.01 -9.60 17.04
N ALA A 332 0.45 -10.64 16.32
CA ALA A 332 -0.36 -11.32 15.32
C ALA A 332 -1.59 -11.99 15.96
N ALA A 333 -1.43 -12.60 17.15
CA ALA A 333 -2.55 -13.14 17.91
C ALA A 333 -3.54 -12.06 18.35
N GLY A 334 -3.04 -10.86 18.70
CA GLY A 334 -3.84 -9.67 19.01
C GLY A 334 -4.77 -9.22 17.87
N VAL A 335 -4.41 -9.50 16.62
CA VAL A 335 -5.26 -9.21 15.44
C VAL A 335 -6.52 -10.09 15.43
N ILE A 336 -6.43 -11.31 15.98
CA ILE A 336 -7.59 -12.21 16.13
C ILE A 336 -8.47 -11.70 17.28
N HIS A 337 -7.85 -11.49 18.44
CA HIS A 337 -8.50 -10.94 19.61
C HIS A 337 -7.46 -10.34 20.56
N THR A 338 -7.75 -9.18 21.14
CA THR A 338 -6.79 -8.46 22.01
C THR A 338 -6.38 -9.25 23.25
N ASP A 339 -7.24 -10.14 23.75
CA ASP A 339 -6.89 -11.01 24.88
C ASP A 339 -5.81 -12.04 24.52
N PHE A 340 -5.76 -12.52 23.28
CA PHE A 340 -4.74 -13.48 22.88
C PHE A 340 -3.34 -12.90 22.89
N GLU A 341 -3.20 -11.59 22.65
CA GLU A 341 -1.90 -10.91 22.81
C GLU A 341 -1.50 -10.83 24.29
N LYS A 342 -2.44 -10.48 25.18
CA LYS A 342 -2.19 -10.34 26.61
C LYS A 342 -1.88 -11.66 27.29
N THR A 343 -2.60 -12.72 26.94
CA THR A 343 -2.46 -14.06 27.54
C THR A 343 -1.67 -15.03 26.66
N PHE A 344 -0.93 -14.54 25.67
CA PHE A 344 -0.15 -15.37 24.73
C PHE A 344 0.79 -16.32 25.46
N ILE A 345 0.67 -17.63 25.16
CA ILE A 345 1.58 -18.67 25.65
C ILE A 345 2.53 -19.06 24.53
N GLN A 346 1.99 -19.55 23.42
CA GLN A 346 2.75 -20.01 22.26
C GLN A 346 1.85 -20.04 21.01
N ALA A 347 2.47 -20.07 19.84
CA ALA A 347 1.81 -20.36 18.57
C ALA A 347 2.31 -21.70 18.03
N ILE A 348 1.40 -22.56 17.62
CA ILE A 348 1.74 -23.71 16.78
C ILE A 348 1.68 -23.20 15.34
N ALA A 349 2.80 -23.32 14.62
CA ALA A 349 2.98 -22.73 13.30
C ALA A 349 3.53 -23.76 12.31
N TYR A 350 3.03 -23.72 11.09
CA TYR A 350 3.62 -24.38 9.94
C TYR A 350 3.28 -23.57 8.69
N ASN A 351 4.15 -23.60 7.68
CA ASN A 351 3.95 -22.80 6.48
C ASN A 351 2.97 -23.48 5.51
N TYR A 352 2.18 -22.68 4.79
CA TYR A 352 1.32 -23.13 3.70
C TYR A 352 2.06 -24.05 2.71
N SER A 353 3.29 -23.72 2.31
CA SER A 353 4.04 -24.51 1.33
C SER A 353 4.27 -25.94 1.83
N THR A 354 4.52 -26.09 3.13
CA THR A 354 4.71 -27.39 3.77
C THR A 354 3.42 -28.20 3.81
N LEU A 355 2.28 -27.56 4.13
CA LEU A 355 0.99 -28.24 4.12
C LEU A 355 0.63 -28.71 2.70
N ARG A 356 0.84 -27.84 1.69
CA ARG A 356 0.58 -28.17 0.30
C ARG A 356 1.45 -29.31 -0.23
N GLU A 357 2.71 -29.38 0.20
CA GLU A 357 3.64 -30.45 -0.17
C GLU A 357 3.23 -31.80 0.45
N LEU A 358 2.85 -31.81 1.73
CA LEU A 358 2.60 -33.04 2.49
C LEU A 358 1.13 -33.50 2.46
N GLY A 359 0.22 -32.67 1.96
CA GLY A 359 -1.18 -33.00 1.78
C GLY A 359 -2.04 -32.63 2.98
N ASP A 360 -1.72 -33.08 4.20
CA ASP A 360 -2.54 -32.85 5.39
C ASP A 360 -1.72 -32.54 6.67
N GLU A 361 -2.42 -32.09 7.72
CA GLU A 361 -1.79 -31.73 9.00
C GLU A 361 -1.15 -32.92 9.72
N ALA A 362 -1.69 -34.13 9.56
CA ALA A 362 -1.16 -35.32 10.20
C ALA A 362 0.22 -35.68 9.61
N ALA A 363 0.36 -35.57 8.28
CA ALA A 363 1.60 -35.73 7.56
C ALA A 363 2.63 -34.64 7.93
N VAL A 364 2.20 -33.37 8.05
CA VAL A 364 3.07 -32.27 8.52
C VAL A 364 3.61 -32.55 9.92
N LYS A 365 2.75 -33.05 10.80
CA LYS A 365 3.13 -33.44 12.18
C LYS A 365 4.05 -34.65 12.20
N ALA A 366 3.77 -35.69 11.41
CA ALA A 366 4.61 -36.89 11.31
C ALA A 366 6.00 -36.58 10.74
N ALA A 367 6.09 -35.61 9.81
CA ALA A 367 7.34 -35.13 9.26
C ALA A 367 8.13 -34.19 10.21
N GLY A 368 7.59 -33.89 11.41
CA GLY A 368 8.25 -33.00 12.37
C GLY A 368 8.34 -31.53 11.92
N LYS A 369 7.54 -31.13 10.92
CA LYS A 369 7.57 -29.75 10.36
C LYS A 369 6.59 -28.80 11.07
N VAL A 370 5.86 -29.27 12.09
CA VAL A 370 5.08 -28.41 12.99
C VAL A 370 6.00 -27.76 14.00
N MET A 371 5.97 -26.43 14.07
CA MET A 371 6.82 -25.66 14.96
C MET A 371 6.03 -25.11 16.15
N THR A 372 6.63 -25.17 17.34
CA THR A 372 6.13 -24.44 18.51
C THR A 372 6.94 -23.16 18.66
N LYS A 373 6.26 -22.01 18.58
CA LYS A 373 6.86 -20.69 18.52
C LYS A 373 6.48 -19.84 19.74
N GLY A 374 7.49 -19.22 20.34
CA GLY A 374 7.33 -18.31 21.48
C GLY A 374 7.10 -16.85 21.06
N LYS A 375 7.25 -15.94 22.03
CA LYS A 375 6.95 -14.50 21.86
C LYS A 375 7.82 -13.78 20.84
N ASP A 376 9.06 -14.23 20.66
CA ASP A 376 10.03 -13.61 19.75
C ASP A 376 9.91 -14.07 18.29
N TYR A 377 9.00 -15.00 18.00
CA TYR A 377 8.79 -15.45 16.63
C TYR A 377 8.17 -14.34 15.79
N VAL A 378 8.82 -14.01 14.68
CA VAL A 378 8.29 -13.14 13.63
C VAL A 378 7.44 -14.01 12.71
N VAL A 379 6.16 -13.65 12.56
CA VAL A 379 5.23 -14.41 11.71
C VAL A 379 5.63 -14.24 10.26
N GLU A 380 5.71 -15.35 9.54
CA GLU A 380 6.06 -15.37 8.13
C GLU A 380 4.81 -15.30 7.25
N ASP A 381 4.95 -14.74 6.05
CA ASP A 381 3.84 -14.68 5.10
C ASP A 381 3.44 -16.09 4.66
N GLY A 382 2.16 -16.41 4.81
CA GLY A 382 1.61 -17.74 4.54
C GLY A 382 1.70 -18.73 5.69
N ASP A 383 2.12 -18.31 6.88
CA ASP A 383 2.03 -19.15 8.08
C ASP A 383 0.58 -19.54 8.38
N ILE A 384 0.37 -20.81 8.74
CA ILE A 384 -0.86 -21.31 9.31
C ILE A 384 -0.63 -21.40 10.83
N LEU A 385 -1.40 -20.64 11.60
CA LEU A 385 -1.21 -20.46 13.02
C LEU A 385 -2.38 -21.01 13.83
N LEU A 386 -2.05 -21.78 14.87
CA LEU A 386 -2.95 -22.10 15.97
C LEU A 386 -2.42 -21.45 17.24
N ILE A 387 -3.12 -20.42 17.70
CA ILE A 387 -2.74 -19.67 18.91
C ILE A 387 -3.13 -20.45 20.16
N LYS A 388 -2.18 -20.56 21.11
CA LYS A 388 -2.43 -21.03 22.47
C LYS A 388 -2.27 -19.85 23.42
N ALA A 389 -3.38 -19.49 24.06
CA ALA A 389 -3.46 -18.38 25.00
C ALA A 389 -4.07 -18.86 26.32
N GLY A 390 -3.69 -18.23 27.42
CA GLY A 390 -4.26 -18.51 28.74
C GLY A 390 -5.69 -18.01 28.86
N ALA A 391 -6.42 -18.51 29.86
CA ALA A 391 -7.74 -17.99 30.18
C ALA A 391 -7.67 -16.47 30.46
N ALA A 392 -8.57 -15.71 29.85
CA ALA A 392 -8.71 -14.29 30.17
C ALA A 392 -9.02 -14.16 31.66
N LYS A 393 -8.23 -13.37 32.39
CA LYS A 393 -8.61 -12.94 33.73
C LYS A 393 -9.71 -11.90 33.54
N GLY A 394 -10.95 -12.27 33.86
CA GLY A 394 -12.12 -11.42 33.79
C GLY A 394 -12.03 -10.19 34.66
#